data_AF-A0A3D0WSY7-F1
#
_entry.id   AF-A0A3D0WSY7-F1
#
_cell.length_a   1.000
_cell.length_b   1.000
_cell.length_c   1.000
_cell.angle_alpha   90.00
_cell.angle_beta   90.00
_cell.angle_gamma   90.00
#
_symmetry.space_group_name_H-M   'P 1'
#
loop_
_entity.id
_entity.type
_entity.pdbx_description
1 polymer ?
#
loop_
_entity_poly.entity_id
_entity_poly.type
_entity_poly.pdbx_seq_one_letter_code
_entity_poly.pdbx_strand_id
1 'polypeptide(L)'
;MDTSQYPNSEAKKLTEGLKRKGISDKRVLAAISNVPRHLFIDERLAEYAYLDRPLPIEKGQTISQPYTVAFQTELLQLKPGEKVLEIGTGSGYQAAVLCEMGADVYSIERYQELHLQAKETLNKLGYYPRLFFGDGFEGLPQHAPFDKILVTAAPEKTPEKLLNQLKIGGWMVAPIGGRQGQRMTVIKRISNDKFRESEHGDFIFVPMQKGTDE
;
A
#
# COMPACT_ATOMS: atom_id res chain seq x y z
N MET A 1 17.89 5.61 -18.07
CA MET A 1 18.66 4.86 -17.05
C MET A 1 18.54 3.40 -17.40
N ASP A 2 19.67 2.71 -17.48
CA ASP A 2 19.74 1.32 -17.88
C ASP A 2 19.16 0.43 -16.77
N THR A 3 18.00 -0.19 -17.01
CA THR A 3 17.34 -1.12 -16.08
C THR A 3 18.04 -2.48 -16.01
N SER A 4 19.09 -2.71 -16.81
CA SER A 4 19.77 -4.00 -16.95
C SER A 4 20.92 -4.23 -15.96
N GLN A 5 21.40 -3.20 -15.26
CA GLN A 5 22.46 -3.33 -14.25
C GLN A 5 21.87 -3.57 -12.84
N TYR A 6 21.44 -4.81 -12.60
CA TYR A 6 21.15 -5.43 -11.30
C TYR A 6 19.96 -4.94 -10.45
N PRO A 7 18.83 -5.67 -10.53
CA PRO A 7 17.95 -5.88 -9.37
C PRO A 7 17.54 -7.34 -9.12
N ASN A 8 17.78 -8.26 -10.06
CA ASN A 8 17.12 -9.57 -10.04
C ASN A 8 17.64 -10.51 -8.93
N SER A 9 18.90 -10.40 -8.50
CA SER A 9 19.43 -11.25 -7.42
C SER A 9 18.96 -10.79 -6.03
N GLU A 10 18.97 -9.48 -5.75
CA GLU A 10 18.61 -8.94 -4.44
C GLU A 10 17.09 -8.99 -4.22
N ALA A 11 16.28 -8.71 -5.25
CA ALA A 11 14.84 -8.87 -5.19
C ALA A 11 14.43 -10.34 -4.94
N LYS A 12 15.13 -11.30 -5.55
CA LYS A 12 14.94 -12.74 -5.28
C LYS A 12 15.31 -13.10 -3.85
N LYS A 13 16.48 -12.68 -3.37
CA LYS A 13 16.89 -12.92 -1.97
C LYS A 13 15.89 -12.34 -0.97
N LEU A 14 15.41 -11.12 -1.22
CA LEU A 14 14.39 -10.47 -0.42
C LEU A 14 13.12 -11.33 -0.36
N THR A 15 12.56 -11.69 -1.51
CA THR A 15 11.31 -12.46 -1.60
C THR A 15 11.43 -13.88 -1.03
N GLU A 16 12.58 -14.53 -1.15
CA GLU A 16 12.86 -15.78 -0.44
C GLU A 16 12.85 -15.58 1.09
N GLY A 17 13.40 -14.45 1.56
CA GLY A 17 13.32 -14.04 2.96
C GLY A 17 11.88 -13.84 3.42
N LEU A 18 11.06 -13.13 2.62
CA LEU A 18 9.64 -12.93 2.91
C LEU A 18 8.87 -14.26 2.96
N LYS A 19 9.16 -15.18 2.04
CA LYS A 19 8.59 -16.52 2.05
C LYS A 19 8.92 -17.29 3.31
N ARG A 20 10.18 -17.24 3.78
CA ARG A 20 10.59 -17.87 5.06
C ARG A 20 9.89 -17.24 6.27
N LYS A 21 9.47 -15.97 6.18
CA LYS A 21 8.69 -15.27 7.21
C LYS A 21 7.19 -15.55 7.15
N GLY A 22 6.72 -16.37 6.21
CA GLY A 22 5.33 -16.83 6.15
C GLY A 22 4.49 -16.24 5.02
N ILE A 23 5.03 -15.34 4.19
CA ILE A 23 4.32 -14.88 2.99
C ILE A 23 4.21 -16.05 2.02
N SER A 24 2.99 -16.46 1.71
CA SER A 24 2.68 -17.70 1.00
C SER A 24 2.14 -17.48 -0.41
N ASP A 25 1.57 -16.31 -0.68
CA ASP A 25 1.02 -15.96 -1.99
C ASP A 25 2.14 -15.72 -3.00
N LYS A 26 2.23 -16.64 -3.96
CA LYS A 26 3.23 -16.61 -5.04
C LYS A 26 3.06 -15.39 -5.95
N ARG A 27 1.84 -14.88 -6.14
CA ARG A 27 1.58 -13.68 -6.95
C ARG A 27 2.12 -12.44 -6.24
N VAL A 28 1.92 -12.33 -4.93
CA VAL A 28 2.47 -11.24 -4.11
C VAL A 28 3.99 -11.25 -4.14
N LEU A 29 4.61 -12.42 -3.93
CA LEU A 29 6.07 -12.56 -4.01
C LEU A 29 6.61 -12.19 -5.40
N ALA A 30 5.92 -12.60 -6.48
CA ALA A 30 6.31 -12.24 -7.84
C ALA A 30 6.20 -10.72 -8.08
N ALA A 31 5.10 -10.09 -7.65
CA ALA A 31 4.91 -8.65 -7.79
C ALA A 31 6.00 -7.85 -7.06
N ILE A 32 6.33 -8.22 -5.82
CA ILE A 32 7.43 -7.59 -5.06
C ILE A 32 8.79 -7.83 -5.73
N SER A 33 9.01 -8.99 -6.35
CA SER A 33 10.24 -9.26 -7.08
C SER A 33 10.37 -8.44 -8.36
N ASN A 34 9.26 -8.15 -9.04
CA ASN A 34 9.23 -7.46 -10.32
C ASN A 34 9.29 -5.93 -10.17
N VAL A 35 8.64 -5.37 -9.15
CA VAL A 35 8.65 -3.91 -8.92
C VAL A 35 10.04 -3.46 -8.44
N PRO A 36 10.74 -2.57 -9.17
CA PRO A 36 12.09 -2.15 -8.83
C PRO A 36 12.09 -1.16 -7.65
N ARG A 37 12.01 -1.69 -6.42
CA ARG A 37 11.87 -0.92 -5.18
C ARG A 37 12.88 0.24 -5.00
N HIS A 38 14.11 0.08 -5.50
CA HIS A 38 15.16 1.11 -5.43
C HIS A 38 14.82 2.39 -6.22
N LEU A 39 13.87 2.34 -7.16
CA LEU A 39 13.42 3.51 -7.93
C LEU A 39 12.33 4.32 -7.21
N PHE A 40 11.89 3.88 -6.02
CA PHE A 40 10.88 4.53 -5.19
C PHE A 40 11.47 5.20 -3.94
N ILE A 41 12.79 5.39 -3.91
CA ILE A 41 13.53 6.00 -2.80
C ILE A 41 14.64 6.89 -3.34
N ASP A 42 15.21 7.71 -2.47
CA ASP A 42 16.42 8.47 -2.76
C ASP A 42 17.58 7.54 -3.19
N GLU A 43 18.29 7.92 -4.25
CA GLU A 43 19.40 7.13 -4.82
C GLU A 43 20.50 6.84 -3.80
N ARG A 44 20.71 7.73 -2.82
CA ARG A 44 21.68 7.54 -1.72
C ARG A 44 21.32 6.36 -0.81
N LEU A 45 20.07 5.89 -0.87
CA LEU A 45 19.57 4.75 -0.09
C LEU A 45 19.39 3.48 -0.94
N ALA A 46 19.78 3.50 -2.23
CA ALA A 46 19.56 2.40 -3.17
C ALA A 46 20.16 1.06 -2.69
N GLU A 47 21.32 1.08 -2.04
CA GLU A 47 21.96 -0.11 -1.46
C GLU A 47 21.10 -0.81 -0.39
N TYR A 48 20.20 -0.06 0.26
CA TYR A 48 19.31 -0.57 1.30
C TYR A 48 17.92 -0.95 0.78
N ALA A 49 17.63 -0.70 -0.50
CA ALA A 49 16.28 -0.84 -1.07
C ALA A 49 15.67 -2.24 -0.87
N TYR A 50 16.53 -3.27 -0.91
CA TYR A 50 16.12 -4.68 -0.82
C TYR A 50 16.36 -5.29 0.56
N LEU A 51 16.72 -4.49 1.55
CA LEU A 51 16.66 -4.92 2.94
C LEU A 51 15.21 -4.89 3.42
N ASP A 52 14.84 -5.88 4.23
CA ASP A 52 13.49 -5.97 4.79
C ASP A 52 13.30 -5.01 5.97
N ARG A 53 13.30 -3.70 5.68
CA ARG A 53 13.11 -2.60 6.62
C ARG A 53 12.41 -1.41 5.95
N PRO A 54 11.73 -0.53 6.70
CA PRO A 54 11.25 0.73 6.14
C PRO A 54 12.43 1.67 5.85
N LEU A 55 12.26 2.57 4.88
CA LEU A 55 13.26 3.60 4.55
C LEU A 55 12.58 4.98 4.55
N PRO A 56 13.29 6.05 4.94
CA PRO A 56 12.73 7.41 4.90
C PRO A 56 12.48 7.84 3.44
N ILE A 57 11.41 8.58 3.26
CA ILE A 57 11.10 9.36 2.05
C ILE A 57 10.80 10.80 2.49
N GLU A 58 10.43 11.65 1.54
CA GLU A 58 10.11 13.05 1.74
C GLU A 58 8.97 13.26 2.77
N LYS A 59 8.83 14.50 3.27
CA LYS A 59 7.80 14.90 4.25
C LYS A 59 7.77 14.07 5.54
N GLY A 60 8.92 13.51 5.94
CA GLY A 60 9.03 12.68 7.15
C GLY A 60 8.25 11.36 7.08
N GLN A 61 7.87 10.93 5.86
CA GLN A 61 7.19 9.67 5.64
C GLN A 61 8.20 8.54 5.43
N THR A 62 7.71 7.32 5.28
CA THR A 62 8.54 6.15 4.99
C THR A 62 7.93 5.30 3.89
N ILE A 63 8.77 4.71 3.04
CA ILE A 63 8.38 3.54 2.26
C ILE A 63 8.29 2.34 3.21
N SER A 64 7.14 1.67 3.25
CA SER A 64 6.90 0.57 4.18
C SER A 64 7.89 -0.59 3.98
N GLN A 65 8.21 -1.29 5.06
CA GLN A 65 8.98 -2.54 5.03
C GLN A 65 8.42 -3.52 3.97
N PRO A 66 9.25 -4.21 3.16
CA PRO A 66 8.79 -5.19 2.19
C PRO A 66 7.87 -6.28 2.76
N TYR A 67 8.17 -6.81 3.95
CA TYR A 67 7.28 -7.74 4.65
C TYR A 67 5.89 -7.14 4.90
N THR A 68 5.81 -5.90 5.36
CA THR A 68 4.54 -5.22 5.62
C THR A 68 3.73 -5.05 4.33
N VAL A 69 4.37 -4.64 3.23
CA VAL A 69 3.75 -4.54 1.90
C VAL A 69 3.22 -5.90 1.45
N ALA A 70 4.03 -6.96 1.58
CA ALA A 70 3.64 -8.32 1.23
C ALA A 70 2.46 -8.82 2.06
N PHE A 71 2.52 -8.61 3.38
CA PHE A 71 1.52 -9.05 4.34
C PHE A 71 0.17 -8.39 4.09
N GLN A 72 0.16 -7.06 3.93
CA GLN A 72 -1.05 -6.32 3.58
C GLN A 72 -1.63 -6.79 2.24
N THR A 73 -0.79 -6.97 1.22
CA THR A 73 -1.23 -7.39 -0.11
C THR A 73 -1.79 -8.82 -0.10
N GLU A 74 -1.21 -9.74 0.68
CA GLU A 74 -1.72 -11.11 0.85
C GLU A 74 -3.10 -11.11 1.55
N LEU A 75 -3.30 -10.26 2.57
CA LEU A 75 -4.59 -10.09 3.23
C LEU A 75 -5.69 -9.50 2.32
N LEU A 76 -5.32 -8.75 1.28
CA LEU A 76 -6.29 -8.29 0.27
C LEU A 76 -6.85 -9.43 -0.57
N GLN A 77 -6.17 -10.59 -0.65
CA GLN A 77 -6.49 -11.73 -1.54
C GLN A 77 -6.93 -11.27 -2.94
N LEU A 78 -6.16 -10.31 -3.48
CA LEU A 78 -6.54 -9.51 -4.64
C LEU A 78 -6.63 -10.36 -5.91
N LYS A 79 -7.72 -10.21 -6.64
CA LYS A 79 -7.92 -10.81 -7.97
C LYS A 79 -7.65 -9.78 -9.07
N PRO A 80 -7.08 -10.18 -10.22
CA PRO A 80 -6.91 -9.27 -11.35
C PRO A 80 -8.24 -8.63 -11.75
N GLY A 81 -8.22 -7.33 -12.04
CA GLY A 81 -9.39 -6.52 -12.39
C GLY A 81 -10.22 -6.03 -11.20
N GLU A 82 -9.94 -6.43 -9.95
CA GLU A 82 -10.60 -5.84 -8.79
C GLU A 82 -10.21 -4.36 -8.63
N LYS A 83 -11.19 -3.53 -8.28
CA LYS A 83 -11.02 -2.10 -8.05
C LYS A 83 -10.53 -1.85 -6.62
N VAL A 84 -9.37 -1.25 -6.48
CA VAL A 84 -8.70 -1.05 -5.19
C VAL A 84 -8.51 0.44 -4.91
N LEU A 85 -8.86 0.86 -3.69
CA LEU A 85 -8.45 2.16 -3.16
C LEU A 85 -7.29 1.96 -2.18
N GLU A 86 -6.16 2.57 -2.46
CA GLU A 86 -5.04 2.74 -1.53
C GLU A 86 -5.14 4.12 -0.86
N ILE A 87 -4.97 4.16 0.46
CA ILE A 87 -4.89 5.38 1.25
C ILE A 87 -3.45 5.57 1.71
N GLY A 88 -2.78 6.60 1.20
CA GLY A 88 -1.37 6.89 1.44
C GLY A 88 -0.49 6.39 0.31
N THR A 89 -0.49 7.11 -0.83
CA THR A 89 0.37 6.77 -1.98
C THR A 89 1.85 6.73 -1.57
N GLY A 90 2.30 7.69 -0.74
CA GLY A 90 3.69 7.82 -0.34
C GLY A 90 4.63 7.89 -1.54
N SER A 91 5.60 6.98 -1.61
CA SER A 91 6.49 6.88 -2.77
C SER A 91 5.84 6.29 -4.02
N GLY A 92 4.68 5.64 -3.90
CA GLY A 92 4.01 4.90 -4.98
C GLY A 92 4.41 3.42 -5.08
N TYR A 93 5.29 2.91 -4.22
CA TYR A 93 5.75 1.52 -4.29
C TYR A 93 4.62 0.49 -4.09
N GLN A 94 3.76 0.70 -3.08
CA GLN A 94 2.63 -0.19 -2.83
C GLN A 94 1.59 -0.10 -3.96
N ALA A 95 1.32 1.10 -4.50
CA ALA A 95 0.52 1.28 -5.72
C ALA A 95 1.07 0.45 -6.90
N ALA A 96 2.39 0.49 -7.13
CA ALA A 96 3.04 -0.30 -8.19
C ALA A 96 2.87 -1.81 -7.96
N VAL A 97 3.02 -2.29 -6.72
CA VAL A 97 2.77 -3.70 -6.37
C VAL A 97 1.30 -4.09 -6.64
N LEU A 98 0.34 -3.22 -6.34
CA LEU A 98 -1.08 -3.47 -6.64
C LEU A 98 -1.35 -3.49 -8.15
N CYS A 99 -0.73 -2.60 -8.92
CA CYS A 99 -0.80 -2.60 -10.38
C CYS A 99 -0.20 -3.90 -10.97
N GLU A 100 0.96 -4.33 -10.48
CA GLU A 100 1.62 -5.58 -10.89
C GLU A 100 0.79 -6.82 -10.52
N MET A 101 0.00 -6.74 -9.45
CA MET A 101 -1.00 -7.77 -9.10
C MET A 101 -2.23 -7.79 -10.03
N GLY A 102 -2.34 -6.81 -10.95
CA GLY A 102 -3.39 -6.68 -11.94
C GLY A 102 -4.64 -5.93 -11.48
N ALA A 103 -4.56 -5.14 -10.41
CA ALA A 103 -5.71 -4.36 -9.93
C ALA A 103 -5.99 -3.09 -10.74
N ASP A 104 -7.24 -2.64 -10.70
CA ASP A 104 -7.64 -1.30 -11.13
C ASP A 104 -7.43 -0.32 -9.94
N VAL A 105 -6.23 0.27 -9.87
CA VAL A 105 -5.74 0.98 -8.68
C VAL A 105 -6.14 2.45 -8.69
N TYR A 106 -6.69 2.88 -7.56
CA TYR A 106 -6.91 4.27 -7.16
C TYR A 106 -6.07 4.52 -5.91
N SER A 107 -5.32 5.61 -5.85
CA SER A 107 -4.50 5.93 -4.67
C SER A 107 -4.58 7.40 -4.33
N ILE A 108 -4.75 7.73 -3.05
CA ILE A 108 -4.89 9.10 -2.56
C ILE A 108 -3.75 9.45 -1.60
N GLU A 109 -3.16 10.62 -1.80
CA GLU A 109 -2.06 11.16 -1.02
C GLU A 109 -2.39 12.57 -0.51
N ARG A 110 -2.04 12.83 0.75
CA ARG A 110 -2.31 14.11 1.41
C ARG A 110 -1.22 15.15 1.19
N TYR A 111 0.01 14.75 0.84
CA TYR A 111 1.14 15.63 0.56
C TYR A 111 1.30 15.86 -0.95
N GLN A 112 1.20 17.11 -1.41
CA GLN A 112 1.20 17.41 -2.85
C GLN A 112 2.51 17.00 -3.51
N GLU A 113 3.64 17.26 -2.85
CA GLU A 113 4.97 16.87 -3.34
C GLU A 113 5.09 15.36 -3.56
N LEU A 114 4.67 14.54 -2.58
CA LEU A 114 4.68 13.07 -2.70
C LEU A 114 3.74 12.58 -3.80
N HIS A 115 2.55 13.18 -3.92
CA HIS A 115 1.60 12.86 -4.99
C HIS A 115 2.23 13.05 -6.38
N LEU A 116 2.92 14.17 -6.60
CA LEU A 116 3.56 14.48 -7.88
C LEU A 116 4.76 13.57 -8.16
N GLN A 117 5.61 13.34 -7.15
CA GLN A 117 6.76 12.44 -7.26
C GLN A 117 6.34 10.99 -7.57
N ALA A 118 5.34 10.47 -6.84
CA ALA A 118 4.81 9.13 -7.08
C ALA A 118 4.28 9.01 -8.52
N LYS A 119 3.54 10.01 -9.01
CA LYS A 119 3.02 10.04 -10.38
C LYS A 119 4.14 9.96 -11.42
N GLU A 120 5.21 10.74 -11.22
CA GLU A 120 6.36 10.73 -12.12
C GLU A 120 7.06 9.37 -12.14
N THR A 121 7.36 8.81 -10.96
CA THR A 121 8.03 7.52 -10.82
C THR A 121 7.19 6.39 -11.41
N LEU A 122 5.90 6.31 -11.08
CA LEU A 122 4.99 5.27 -11.59
C LEU A 122 4.88 5.32 -13.11
N ASN A 123 4.70 6.50 -13.71
CA ASN A 123 4.60 6.67 -15.15
C ASN A 123 5.89 6.26 -15.88
N LYS A 124 7.08 6.59 -15.32
CA LYS A 124 8.37 6.17 -15.87
C LYS A 124 8.53 4.64 -15.88
N LEU A 125 7.90 3.95 -14.94
CA LEU A 125 7.92 2.50 -14.81
C LEU A 125 6.79 1.80 -15.59
N GLY A 126 5.92 2.54 -16.26
CA GLY A 126 4.79 1.98 -17.02
C GLY A 126 3.59 1.58 -16.16
N TYR A 127 3.53 2.02 -14.90
CA TYR A 127 2.36 1.84 -14.04
C TYR A 127 1.49 3.09 -14.08
N TYR A 128 0.19 2.92 -14.35
CA TYR A 128 -0.76 4.04 -14.52
C TYR A 128 -1.96 3.97 -13.57
N PRO A 129 -1.77 3.93 -12.24
CA PRO A 129 -2.87 4.04 -11.30
C PRO A 129 -3.54 5.42 -11.40
N ARG A 130 -4.79 5.52 -10.97
CA ARG A 130 -5.46 6.82 -10.83
C ARG A 130 -5.05 7.43 -9.49
N LEU A 131 -4.17 8.42 -9.54
CA LEU A 131 -3.65 9.12 -8.36
C LEU A 131 -4.48 10.36 -8.05
N PHE A 132 -4.71 10.59 -6.76
CA PHE A 132 -5.46 11.72 -6.23
C PHE A 132 -4.65 12.43 -5.16
N PHE A 133 -4.74 13.75 -5.14
CA PHE A 133 -4.31 14.57 -4.03
C PHE A 133 -5.54 14.89 -3.17
N GLY A 134 -5.51 14.55 -1.88
CA GLY A 134 -6.65 14.76 -1.01
C GLY A 134 -6.52 14.08 0.36
N ASP A 135 -7.54 14.31 1.20
CA ASP A 135 -7.62 13.69 2.52
C ASP A 135 -8.07 12.22 2.42
N GLY A 136 -7.18 11.31 2.83
CA GLY A 136 -7.46 9.89 2.85
C GLY A 136 -8.65 9.47 3.73
N PHE A 137 -9.04 10.27 4.74
CA PHE A 137 -10.22 9.99 5.56
C PHE A 137 -11.53 10.14 4.77
N GLU A 138 -11.51 10.93 3.69
CA GLU A 138 -12.66 11.12 2.81
C GLU A 138 -12.79 10.00 1.77
N GLY A 139 -11.70 9.26 1.50
CA GLY A 139 -11.64 8.29 0.41
C GLY A 139 -11.92 8.94 -0.94
N LEU A 140 -12.62 8.22 -1.83
CA LEU A 140 -12.98 8.67 -3.16
C LEU A 140 -14.45 8.32 -3.48
N PRO A 141 -15.44 9.02 -2.88
CA PRO A 141 -16.85 8.66 -3.01
C PRO A 141 -17.36 8.67 -4.46
N GLN A 142 -16.79 9.51 -5.34
CA GLN A 142 -17.14 9.56 -6.76
C GLN A 142 -16.67 8.32 -7.54
N HIS A 143 -15.73 7.55 -6.98
CA HIS A 143 -15.19 6.33 -7.57
C HIS A 143 -15.61 5.08 -6.80
N ALA A 144 -16.29 5.23 -5.66
CA ALA A 144 -16.89 4.11 -4.95
C ALA A 144 -17.97 3.42 -5.83
N PRO A 145 -18.27 2.14 -5.58
CA PRO A 145 -17.70 1.30 -4.53
C PRO A 145 -16.43 0.53 -4.97
N PHE A 146 -15.56 0.22 -4.01
CA PHE A 146 -14.31 -0.52 -4.19
C PHE A 146 -14.45 -2.00 -3.77
N ASP A 147 -13.75 -2.89 -4.47
CA ASP A 147 -13.66 -4.31 -4.10
C ASP A 147 -12.78 -4.51 -2.86
N LYS A 148 -11.74 -3.68 -2.75
CA LYS A 148 -10.79 -3.66 -1.63
C LYS A 148 -10.38 -2.23 -1.29
N ILE A 149 -10.09 -2.01 -0.02
CA ILE A 149 -9.40 -0.79 0.44
C ILE A 149 -8.15 -1.20 1.20
N LEU A 150 -7.03 -0.55 0.92
CA LEU A 150 -5.77 -0.72 1.62
C LEU A 150 -5.36 0.61 2.26
N VAL A 151 -5.06 0.60 3.55
CA VAL A 151 -4.59 1.81 4.27
C VAL A 151 -3.14 1.62 4.70
N THR A 152 -2.26 2.53 4.30
CA THR A 152 -0.80 2.47 4.55
C THR A 152 -0.33 3.55 5.55
N ALA A 153 -1.28 4.14 6.28
CA ALA A 153 -1.08 4.96 7.46
C ALA A 153 -2.08 4.53 8.53
N ALA A 154 -1.74 4.64 9.82
CA ALA A 154 -2.58 4.15 10.90
C ALA A 154 -3.61 5.20 11.37
N PRO A 155 -4.92 5.02 11.10
CA PRO A 155 -5.94 5.78 11.81
C PRO A 155 -6.11 5.27 13.25
N GLU A 156 -6.45 6.17 14.17
CA GLU A 156 -6.73 5.80 15.56
C GLU A 156 -7.93 4.87 15.71
N LYS A 157 -8.90 4.99 14.80
CA LYS A 157 -10.13 4.18 14.73
C LYS A 157 -10.49 3.91 13.29
N THR A 158 -11.28 2.88 13.04
CA THR A 158 -11.80 2.53 11.73
C THR A 158 -12.52 3.72 11.06
N PRO A 159 -12.07 4.19 9.87
CA PRO A 159 -12.74 5.28 9.16
C PRO A 159 -14.06 4.82 8.53
N GLU A 160 -15.19 5.23 9.11
CA GLU A 160 -16.53 4.85 8.62
C GLU A 160 -16.79 5.26 7.15
N LYS A 161 -16.26 6.41 6.73
CA LYS A 161 -16.37 6.88 5.34
C LYS A 161 -15.75 5.90 4.35
N LEU A 162 -14.64 5.25 4.71
CA LEU A 162 -14.00 4.24 3.87
C LEU A 162 -14.81 2.94 3.86
N LEU A 163 -15.35 2.52 5.01
CA LEU A 163 -16.22 1.34 5.08
C LEU A 163 -17.45 1.46 4.17
N ASN A 164 -18.05 2.66 4.12
CA ASN A 164 -19.20 2.93 3.27
C ASN A 164 -18.87 2.87 1.77
N GLN A 165 -17.60 3.04 1.40
CA GLN A 165 -17.12 2.95 0.03
C GLN A 165 -16.74 1.53 -0.40
N LEU A 166 -16.77 0.53 0.48
CA LEU A 166 -16.60 -0.88 0.11
C LEU A 166 -17.84 -1.45 -0.56
N LYS A 167 -17.68 -2.32 -1.56
CA LYS A 167 -18.78 -3.20 -2.01
C LYS A 167 -19.18 -4.16 -0.89
N ILE A 168 -20.45 -4.57 -0.86
CA ILE A 168 -20.84 -5.75 -0.07
C ILE A 168 -20.02 -6.96 -0.55
N GLY A 169 -19.41 -7.68 0.38
CA GLY A 169 -18.47 -8.76 0.10
C GLY A 169 -17.01 -8.32 -0.03
N GLY A 170 -16.75 -7.03 -0.24
CA GLY A 170 -15.42 -6.42 -0.20
C GLY A 170 -14.88 -6.25 1.22
N TRP A 171 -13.60 -5.92 1.34
CA TRP A 171 -12.98 -5.67 2.64
C TRP A 171 -11.86 -4.65 2.60
N MET A 172 -11.62 -4.05 3.76
CA MET A 172 -10.50 -3.16 4.01
C MET A 172 -9.41 -3.89 4.79
N VAL A 173 -8.15 -3.60 4.46
CA VAL A 173 -6.97 -3.97 5.25
C VAL A 173 -6.33 -2.67 5.75
N ALA A 174 -6.26 -2.49 7.07
CA ALA A 174 -5.76 -1.26 7.66
C ALA A 174 -5.03 -1.53 8.99
N PRO A 175 -3.90 -0.85 9.27
CA PRO A 175 -3.33 -0.80 10.60
C PRO A 175 -4.17 0.13 11.47
N ILE A 176 -4.86 -0.37 12.49
CA ILE A 176 -5.73 0.44 13.35
C ILE A 176 -5.16 0.54 14.75
N GLY A 177 -5.10 1.77 15.25
CA GLY A 177 -4.64 2.06 16.60
C GLY A 177 -3.81 3.34 16.68
N GLY A 178 -3.29 3.60 17.87
CA GLY A 178 -2.56 4.83 18.18
C GLY A 178 -1.18 4.56 18.76
N ARG A 179 -0.67 5.50 19.55
CA ARG A 179 0.67 5.41 20.18
C ARG A 179 0.83 4.23 21.14
N GLN A 180 -0.28 3.63 21.60
CA GLN A 180 -0.29 2.47 22.49
C GLN A 180 -0.13 1.13 21.76
N GLY A 181 -0.17 1.13 20.42
CA GLY A 181 -0.09 -0.07 19.59
C GLY A 181 -1.06 0.02 18.42
N GLN A 182 -0.69 -0.64 17.31
CA GLN A 182 -1.52 -0.73 16.11
C GLN A 182 -1.65 -2.20 15.71
N ARG A 183 -2.87 -2.61 15.39
CA ARG A 183 -3.19 -3.96 14.92
C ARG A 183 -3.46 -3.93 13.43
N MET A 184 -2.91 -4.88 12.68
CA MET A 184 -3.36 -5.08 11.31
C MET A 184 -4.76 -5.69 11.32
N THR A 185 -5.75 -4.96 10.81
CA THR A 185 -7.15 -5.37 10.88
C THR A 185 -7.72 -5.56 9.48
N VAL A 186 -8.41 -6.68 9.28
CA VAL A 186 -9.22 -6.94 8.09
C VAL A 186 -10.69 -6.74 8.45
N ILE A 187 -11.35 -5.83 7.74
CA ILE A 187 -12.75 -5.44 8.00
C ILE A 187 -13.57 -5.75 6.74
N LYS A 188 -14.38 -6.80 6.80
CA LYS A 188 -15.21 -7.26 5.68
C LYS A 188 -16.61 -6.70 5.77
N ARG A 189 -17.10 -6.11 4.68
CA ARG A 189 -18.49 -5.66 4.55
C ARG A 189 -19.40 -6.86 4.24
N ILE A 190 -20.32 -7.18 5.15
CA ILE A 190 -21.23 -8.32 5.02
C ILE A 190 -22.59 -7.90 4.45
N SER A 191 -23.09 -6.73 4.86
CA SER A 191 -24.32 -6.11 4.37
C SER A 191 -24.17 -4.59 4.37
N ASN A 192 -25.28 -3.85 4.19
CA ASN A 192 -25.27 -2.39 4.24
C ASN A 192 -24.77 -1.84 5.58
N ASP A 193 -25.10 -2.52 6.67
CA ASP A 193 -24.95 -2.13 8.07
C ASP A 193 -24.06 -3.08 8.90
N LYS A 194 -23.70 -4.25 8.36
CA LYS A 194 -22.92 -5.26 9.07
C LYS A 194 -21.52 -5.40 8.52
N PHE A 195 -20.55 -5.29 9.43
CA PHE A 195 -19.13 -5.54 9.18
C PHE A 195 -18.61 -6.67 10.07
N ARG A 196 -17.58 -7.37 9.61
CA ARG A 196 -16.87 -8.38 10.39
C ARG A 196 -15.39 -8.06 10.41
N GLU A 197 -14.83 -7.96 11.61
CA GLU A 197 -13.42 -7.63 11.82
C GLU A 197 -12.61 -8.86 12.23
N SER A 198 -11.31 -8.82 11.95
CA SER A 198 -10.33 -9.79 12.43
C SER A 198 -8.97 -9.11 12.52
N GLU A 199 -8.19 -9.43 13.56
CA GLU A 199 -6.84 -8.89 13.79
C GLU A 199 -5.77 -9.89 13.35
N HIS A 200 -4.67 -9.36 12.80
CA HIS A 200 -3.60 -10.12 12.13
C HIS A 200 -2.21 -9.69 12.61
N GLY A 201 -2.08 -9.40 13.91
CA GLY A 201 -0.80 -9.09 14.57
C GLY A 201 -0.50 -7.60 14.69
N ASP A 202 0.64 -7.31 15.34
CA ASP A 202 1.11 -5.98 15.68
C ASP A 202 1.99 -5.36 14.59
N PHE A 203 1.71 -4.11 14.25
CA PHE A 203 2.47 -3.34 13.26
C PHE A 203 2.71 -1.92 13.72
N ILE A 204 3.63 -1.22 13.04
CA ILE A 204 3.92 0.19 13.26
C ILE A 204 3.91 0.90 11.91
N PHE A 205 3.04 1.89 11.80
CA PHE A 205 2.87 2.79 10.67
C PHE A 205 2.89 4.23 11.16
N VAL A 206 3.17 5.14 10.21
CA VAL A 206 2.96 6.57 10.41
C VAL A 206 1.47 6.86 10.68
N PRO A 207 1.13 7.87 11.50
CA PRO A 207 -0.26 8.19 11.79
C PRO A 207 -0.98 8.72 10.53
N MET A 208 -2.22 8.30 10.34
CA MET A 208 -3.11 8.86 9.33
C MET A 208 -3.63 10.22 9.81
N GLN A 209 -3.42 11.27 9.02
CA GLN A 209 -3.73 12.66 9.39
C GLN A 209 -4.83 13.24 8.51
N LYS A 210 -5.67 14.11 9.10
CA LYS A 210 -6.71 14.84 8.39
C LYS A 210 -6.13 15.98 7.56
N GLY A 211 -6.87 16.37 6.53
CA GLY A 211 -6.53 17.45 5.61
C GLY A 211 -5.33 17.16 4.73
N THR A 212 -5.06 18.09 3.83
CA THR A 212 -3.95 18.08 2.89
C THR A 212 -2.80 18.98 3.34
N ASP A 213 -1.65 18.79 2.71
CA ASP A 213 -0.41 19.55 2.90
C ASP A 213 0.15 19.83 1.49
N GLU A 214 0.17 21.12 1.11
CA GLU A 214 0.60 21.61 -0.21
C GLU A 214 2.09 21.97 -0.22
#